data_AF-A0A962L7Y5-F1
#
_entry.id   AF-A0A962L7Y5-F1
#
_cell.length_a   1.000
_cell.length_b   1.000
_cell.length_c   1.000
_cell.angle_alpha   90.00
_cell.angle_beta   90.00
_cell.angle_gamma   90.00
#
_symmetry.space_group_name_H-M   'P 1'
#
loop_
_entity.id
_entity.type
_entity.pdbx_description
1 polymer ?
#
loop_
_entity_poly.entity_id
_entity_poly.type
_entity_poly.pdbx_seq_one_letter_code
_entity_poly.pdbx_strand_id
1 'polypeptide(L)'
;MTGSDKHAGHHLIETGALVEFRILDAHTEIGLDQETIAVSIDLIFTADDEDVDPGEIAEWGAFGFLFVIATLSFHDARPRGYSEKDFLPDDEFTVTDFFEGLSFRQEGLHLRLDYVRGRSVKTDITVRSDGSATLTTWGRGQSALRWLDKLQGKKMIGLA
;
A
#
# COMPACT_ATOMS: atom_id res chain seq x y z
N MET A 1 -12.46 -9.79 -13.24
CA MET A 1 -11.32 -9.19 -13.98
C MET A 1 -11.26 -9.74 -15.40
N THR A 2 -10.86 -8.91 -16.37
CA THR A 2 -10.52 -9.36 -17.73
C THR A 2 -9.15 -10.04 -17.74
N GLY A 3 -8.78 -10.74 -18.82
CA GLY A 3 -7.46 -11.38 -18.93
C GLY A 3 -6.28 -10.40 -18.87
N SER A 4 -6.46 -9.20 -19.44
CA SER A 4 -5.45 -8.13 -19.41
C SER A 4 -5.25 -7.56 -18.01
N ASP A 5 -6.34 -7.34 -17.28
CA ASP A 5 -6.31 -6.83 -15.90
C ASP A 5 -5.57 -7.78 -14.95
N LYS A 6 -5.78 -9.09 -15.11
CA LYS A 6 -5.05 -10.12 -14.34
C LYS A 6 -3.55 -10.09 -14.60
N HIS A 7 -3.14 -9.94 -15.86
CA HIS A 7 -1.73 -9.91 -16.21
C HIS A 7 -1.03 -8.65 -15.65
N ALA A 8 -1.66 -7.49 -15.80
CA ALA A 8 -1.13 -6.23 -15.26
C ALA A 8 -1.06 -6.25 -13.73
N GLY A 9 -2.11 -6.76 -13.05
CA GLY A 9 -2.12 -6.90 -11.60
C GLY A 9 -1.03 -7.84 -11.09
N HIS A 10 -0.79 -8.96 -11.79
CA HIS A 10 0.30 -9.87 -11.45
C HIS A 10 1.67 -9.18 -11.54
N HIS A 11 1.91 -8.45 -12.63
CA HIS A 11 3.16 -7.73 -12.83
C HIS A 11 3.39 -6.66 -11.74
N LEU A 12 2.36 -5.92 -11.34
CA LEU A 12 2.43 -4.96 -10.24
C LEU A 12 2.74 -5.63 -8.89
N ILE A 13 2.19 -6.84 -8.64
CA ILE A 13 2.52 -7.60 -7.44
C ILE A 13 3.97 -8.06 -7.45
N GLU A 14 4.47 -8.55 -8.58
CA GLU A 14 5.85 -9.01 -8.73
C GLU A 14 6.84 -7.86 -8.49
N THR A 15 6.64 -6.72 -9.15
CA THR A 15 7.53 -5.56 -8.99
C THR A 15 7.44 -4.98 -7.58
N GLY A 16 6.23 -4.83 -7.03
CA GLY A 16 6.03 -4.29 -5.70
C GLY A 16 6.60 -5.14 -4.58
N ALA A 17 6.58 -6.46 -4.72
CA ALA A 17 7.15 -7.39 -3.74
C ALA A 17 8.69 -7.38 -3.72
N LEU A 18 9.33 -6.88 -4.79
CA LEU A 18 10.78 -6.75 -4.87
C LEU A 18 11.30 -5.48 -4.20
N VAL A 19 10.48 -4.43 -4.08
CA VAL A 19 10.88 -3.16 -3.45
C VAL A 19 11.29 -3.41 -2.01
N GLU A 20 12.56 -3.12 -1.71
CA GLU A 20 13.08 -3.13 -0.35
C GLU A 20 12.98 -1.74 0.25
N PHE A 21 12.80 -1.69 1.57
CA PHE A 21 12.58 -0.46 2.28
C PHE A 21 12.95 -0.59 3.75
N ARG A 22 13.25 0.56 4.36
CA ARG A 22 13.45 0.72 5.79
C ARG A 22 12.40 1.66 6.37
N ILE A 23 11.86 1.29 7.53
CA ILE A 23 11.00 2.19 8.32
C ILE A 23 11.89 3.25 8.98
N LEU A 24 11.57 4.51 8.76
CA LEU A 24 12.24 5.66 9.36
C LEU A 24 11.59 6.07 10.67
N ASP A 25 10.26 6.16 10.66
CA ASP A 25 9.45 6.51 11.82
C ASP A 25 8.05 5.90 11.71
N ALA A 26 7.39 5.73 12.85
CA ALA A 26 6.00 5.28 12.92
C ALA A 26 5.29 5.97 14.07
N HIS A 27 4.29 6.78 13.75
CA HIS A 27 3.46 7.47 14.74
C HIS A 27 2.03 6.96 14.71
N THR A 28 1.43 6.95 15.89
CA THR A 28 0.03 6.58 16.09
C THR A 28 -0.71 7.76 16.70
N GLU A 29 -1.75 8.21 16.02
CA GLU A 29 -2.63 9.27 16.50
C GLU A 29 -4.02 8.71 16.79
N ILE A 30 -4.65 9.26 17.82
CA ILE A 30 -6.05 8.99 18.12
C ILE A 30 -6.88 10.06 17.42
N GLY A 31 -7.79 9.63 16.56
CA GLY A 31 -8.72 10.49 15.84
C GLY A 31 -9.65 11.24 16.78
N LEU A 32 -10.30 12.27 16.25
CA LEU A 32 -11.18 13.17 17.03
C LEU A 32 -12.37 12.45 17.69
N ASP A 33 -12.78 11.31 17.14
CA ASP A 33 -13.83 10.45 17.69
C ASP A 33 -13.36 9.59 18.89
N GLN A 34 -12.08 9.68 19.26
CA GLN A 34 -11.41 8.90 20.31
C GLN A 34 -11.40 7.38 20.11
N GLU A 35 -11.91 6.90 18.98
CA GLU A 35 -12.04 5.47 18.65
C GLU A 35 -11.19 5.10 17.42
N THR A 36 -11.05 6.01 16.47
CA THR A 36 -10.32 5.79 15.24
C THR A 36 -8.84 6.00 15.50
N ILE A 37 -8.07 4.92 15.47
CA ILE A 37 -6.62 5.00 15.50
C ILE A 37 -6.11 5.23 14.08
N ALA A 38 -5.35 6.31 13.89
CA ALA A 38 -4.56 6.56 12.70
C ALA A 38 -3.11 6.12 12.94
N VAL A 39 -2.55 5.39 11.99
CA VAL A 39 -1.14 4.99 12.00
C VAL A 39 -0.50 5.53 10.75
N SER A 40 0.58 6.28 10.91
CA SER A 40 1.34 6.88 9.82
C SER A 40 2.80 6.48 9.95
N ILE A 41 3.37 6.02 8.84
CA ILE A 41 4.66 5.35 8.79
C ILE A 41 5.46 5.98 7.67
N ASP A 42 6.63 6.50 8.02
CA ASP A 42 7.59 7.03 7.05
C ASP A 42 8.61 5.95 6.70
N LEU A 43 8.84 5.81 5.40
CA LEU A 43 9.66 4.77 4.78
C LEU A 43 10.66 5.41 3.83
N ILE A 44 11.78 4.72 3.62
CA ILE A 44 12.70 5.00 2.51
C ILE A 44 12.97 3.69 1.78
N PHE A 45 12.95 3.72 0.44
CA PHE A 45 13.36 2.57 -0.36
C PHE A 45 14.86 2.32 -0.22
N THR A 46 15.25 1.05 -0.30
CA THR A 46 16.63 0.60 -0.10
C THR A 46 16.95 -0.54 -1.06
N ALA A 47 18.22 -0.80 -1.28
CA ALA A 47 18.74 -1.98 -1.95
C ALA A 47 19.94 -2.54 -1.17
N ASP A 48 20.31 -3.79 -1.42
CA ASP A 48 21.53 -4.41 -0.90
C ASP A 48 22.81 -3.67 -1.32
N ASP A 49 22.79 -3.02 -2.49
CA ASP A 49 23.86 -2.18 -2.99
C ASP A 49 23.70 -0.74 -2.47
N GLU A 50 24.62 -0.31 -1.60
CA GLU A 50 24.59 1.01 -0.96
C GLU A 50 24.78 2.17 -1.95
N ASP A 51 25.26 1.90 -3.17
CA ASP A 51 25.42 2.91 -4.22
C ASP A 51 24.12 3.19 -5.01
N VAL A 52 23.06 2.40 -4.80
CA VAL A 52 21.77 2.59 -5.48
C VAL A 52 20.98 3.72 -4.81
N ASP A 53 20.69 4.77 -5.59
CA ASP A 53 19.84 5.87 -5.15
C ASP A 53 18.39 5.37 -4.92
N PRO A 54 17.78 5.59 -3.74
CA PRO A 54 16.37 5.29 -3.50
C PRO A 54 15.41 5.89 -4.55
N GLY A 55 15.78 7.01 -5.17
CA GLY A 55 15.03 7.59 -6.29
C GLY A 55 14.92 6.67 -7.50
N GLU A 56 16.01 5.97 -7.86
CA GLU A 56 16.01 4.99 -8.96
C GLU A 56 15.05 3.82 -8.65
N ILE A 57 14.95 3.42 -7.38
CA ILE A 57 14.00 2.39 -6.93
C ILE A 57 12.55 2.87 -7.09
N ALA A 58 12.28 4.14 -6.76
CA ALA A 58 10.95 4.70 -6.96
C ALA A 58 10.51 4.71 -8.42
N GLU A 59 11.43 4.97 -9.36
CA GLU A 59 11.11 5.02 -10.79
C GLU A 59 10.53 3.70 -11.31
N TRP A 60 11.10 2.56 -10.94
CA TRP A 60 10.59 1.25 -11.38
C TRP A 60 9.59 0.62 -10.41
N GLY A 61 9.69 0.92 -9.12
CA GLY A 61 9.00 0.19 -8.05
C GLY A 61 7.74 0.85 -7.49
N ALA A 62 7.56 2.16 -7.65
CA ALA A 62 6.50 2.91 -6.95
C ALA A 62 5.09 2.36 -7.21
N PHE A 63 4.73 2.12 -8.47
CA PHE A 63 3.41 1.59 -8.83
C PHE A 63 3.15 0.21 -8.22
N GLY A 64 4.16 -0.68 -8.28
CA GLY A 64 4.06 -2.01 -7.69
C GLY A 64 3.91 -1.95 -6.18
N PHE A 65 4.75 -1.14 -5.51
CA PHE A 65 4.70 -0.97 -4.06
C PHE A 65 3.33 -0.49 -3.59
N LEU A 66 2.78 0.56 -4.24
CA LEU A 66 1.44 1.06 -3.97
C LEU A 66 0.38 -0.02 -4.16
N PHE A 67 0.44 -0.77 -5.26
CA PHE A 67 -0.52 -1.82 -5.59
C PHE A 67 -0.50 -2.98 -4.57
N VAL A 68 0.68 -3.38 -4.12
CA VAL A 68 0.83 -4.46 -3.14
C VAL A 68 0.27 -4.06 -1.78
N ILE A 69 0.58 -2.85 -1.29
CA ILE A 69 -0.01 -2.37 -0.04
C ILE A 69 -1.53 -2.24 -0.17
N ALA A 70 -2.03 -1.70 -1.29
CA ALA A 70 -3.45 -1.60 -1.56
C ALA A 70 -4.15 -2.96 -1.52
N THR A 71 -3.54 -3.97 -2.15
CA THR A 71 -4.04 -5.34 -2.18
C THR A 71 -4.10 -5.96 -0.79
N LEU A 72 -3.03 -5.80 0.02
CA LEU A 72 -3.00 -6.27 1.41
C LEU A 72 -4.04 -5.55 2.26
N SER A 73 -4.17 -4.23 2.10
CA SER A 73 -5.15 -3.44 2.82
C SER A 73 -6.58 -3.84 2.48
N PHE A 74 -6.90 -4.04 1.19
CA PHE A 74 -8.19 -4.49 0.71
C PHE A 74 -8.54 -5.90 1.22
N HIS A 75 -7.58 -6.82 1.19
CA HIS A 75 -7.76 -8.19 1.67
C HIS A 75 -8.15 -8.21 3.16
N ASP A 76 -7.49 -7.39 3.96
CA ASP A 76 -7.75 -7.25 5.40
C ASP A 76 -8.97 -6.34 5.69
N ALA A 77 -9.51 -5.67 4.68
CA ALA A 77 -10.64 -4.77 4.85
C ALA A 77 -11.94 -5.55 5.09
N ARG A 78 -12.78 -4.99 5.95
CA ARG A 78 -14.10 -5.51 6.29
C ARG A 78 -15.14 -4.42 6.04
N PRO A 79 -16.40 -4.78 5.77
CA PRO A 79 -17.48 -3.79 5.70
C PRO A 79 -17.60 -3.06 7.03
N ARG A 80 -17.66 -1.73 6.99
CA ARG A 80 -17.87 -0.89 8.17
C ARG A 80 -18.52 0.41 7.73
N GLY A 81 -19.49 0.92 8.48
CA GLY A 81 -20.15 2.18 8.12
C GLY A 81 -20.92 2.12 6.81
N TYR A 82 -20.99 3.24 6.10
CA TYR A 82 -21.70 3.37 4.83
C TYR A 82 -20.73 3.22 3.65
N SER A 83 -21.03 2.30 2.73
CA SER A 83 -20.36 2.17 1.43
C SER A 83 -21.39 2.29 0.33
N GLU A 84 -21.02 2.93 -0.79
CA GLU A 84 -21.90 3.06 -1.96
C GLU A 84 -22.08 1.74 -2.74
N LYS A 85 -21.14 0.80 -2.57
CA LYS A 85 -21.15 -0.52 -3.23
C LYS A 85 -21.41 -1.60 -2.18
N ASP A 86 -22.13 -2.64 -2.57
CA ASP A 86 -22.33 -3.83 -1.73
C ASP A 86 -21.03 -4.60 -1.52
N PHE A 87 -20.90 -5.24 -0.36
CA PHE A 87 -19.78 -6.13 -0.05
C PHE A 87 -20.02 -7.52 -0.62
N LEU A 88 -19.05 -8.02 -1.39
CA LEU A 88 -18.97 -9.41 -1.81
C LEU A 88 -17.69 -10.05 -1.22
N PRO A 89 -17.80 -11.22 -0.54
CA PRO A 89 -16.64 -11.89 0.08
C PRO A 89 -15.52 -12.23 -0.89
N ASP A 90 -15.88 -12.62 -2.12
CA ASP A 90 -14.96 -13.12 -3.15
C ASP A 90 -14.47 -12.03 -4.11
N ASP A 91 -14.79 -10.75 -3.84
CA ASP A 91 -14.24 -9.65 -4.62
C ASP A 91 -12.71 -9.57 -4.46
N GLU A 92 -12.03 -9.33 -5.58
CA GLU A 92 -10.60 -9.08 -5.66
C GLU A 92 -10.34 -7.58 -5.86
N PHE A 93 -9.20 -7.10 -5.37
CA PHE A 93 -8.71 -5.76 -5.71
C PHE A 93 -8.16 -5.77 -7.14
N THR A 94 -8.70 -4.92 -8.01
CA THR A 94 -8.38 -4.91 -9.44
C THR A 94 -7.46 -3.75 -9.83
N VAL A 95 -6.86 -3.82 -11.02
CA VAL A 95 -6.06 -2.70 -11.56
C VAL A 95 -6.93 -1.46 -11.79
N THR A 96 -8.20 -1.64 -12.16
CA THR A 96 -9.16 -0.53 -12.21
C THR A 96 -9.35 0.13 -10.85
N ASP A 97 -9.58 -0.63 -9.78
CA ASP A 97 -9.75 -0.07 -8.43
C ASP A 97 -8.50 0.70 -7.98
N PHE A 98 -7.32 0.22 -8.37
CA PHE A 98 -6.06 0.91 -8.13
C PHE A 98 -5.98 2.28 -8.83
N PHE A 99 -6.26 2.32 -10.13
CA PHE A 99 -6.20 3.58 -10.89
C PHE A 99 -7.29 4.57 -10.48
N GLU A 100 -8.46 4.11 -10.01
CA GLU A 100 -9.50 4.99 -9.45
C GLU A 100 -9.02 5.78 -8.23
N GLY A 101 -8.13 5.19 -7.40
CA GLY A 101 -7.56 5.83 -6.22
C GLY A 101 -6.23 6.56 -6.47
N LEU A 102 -5.64 6.41 -7.66
CA LEU A 102 -4.29 6.88 -7.97
C LEU A 102 -4.31 8.31 -8.52
N SER A 103 -3.38 9.13 -8.06
CA SER A 103 -3.19 10.51 -8.53
C SER A 103 -1.74 10.94 -8.45
N PHE A 104 -1.34 11.92 -9.25
CA PHE A 104 -0.06 12.60 -9.09
C PHE A 104 -0.28 13.94 -8.39
N ARG A 105 0.47 14.19 -7.32
CA ARG A 105 0.40 15.44 -6.52
C ARG A 105 1.79 16.05 -6.44
N GLN A 106 1.87 17.27 -5.91
CA GLN A 106 3.15 17.98 -5.74
C GLN A 106 4.18 17.16 -4.94
N GLU A 107 3.72 16.31 -4.02
CA GLU A 107 4.58 15.48 -3.17
C GLU A 107 5.01 14.17 -3.83
N GLY A 108 4.40 13.74 -4.95
CA GLY A 108 4.71 12.48 -5.62
C GLY A 108 3.48 11.69 -6.08
N LEU A 109 3.69 10.39 -6.29
CA LEU A 109 2.64 9.46 -6.68
C LEU A 109 1.82 9.08 -5.45
N HIS A 110 0.53 9.36 -5.49
CA HIS A 110 -0.36 9.28 -4.35
C HIS A 110 -1.52 8.33 -4.62
N LEU A 111 -1.72 7.35 -3.74
CA LEU A 111 -2.85 6.44 -3.75
C LEU A 111 -3.71 6.67 -2.51
N ARG A 112 -4.99 6.97 -2.71
CA ARG A 112 -5.97 7.11 -1.62
C ARG A 112 -7.15 6.18 -1.82
N LEU A 113 -7.36 5.28 -0.86
CA LEU A 113 -8.44 4.31 -0.85
C LEU A 113 -9.26 4.46 0.43
N ASP A 114 -10.49 4.95 0.29
CA ASP A 114 -11.44 5.05 1.39
C ASP A 114 -12.31 3.78 1.48
N TYR A 115 -13.29 3.67 0.58
CA TYR A 115 -14.10 2.47 0.39
C TYR A 115 -13.84 1.89 -1.00
N VAL A 116 -13.63 0.58 -1.05
CA VAL A 116 -13.50 -0.16 -2.31
C VAL A 116 -14.39 -1.39 -2.21
N ARG A 117 -15.35 -1.54 -3.13
CA ARG A 117 -16.25 -2.71 -3.22
C ARG A 117 -16.88 -3.11 -1.88
N GLY A 118 -17.48 -2.15 -1.18
CA GLY A 118 -18.11 -2.39 0.12
C GLY A 118 -17.17 -2.51 1.32
N ARG A 119 -15.85 -2.49 1.11
CA ARG A 119 -14.84 -2.66 2.17
C ARG A 119 -14.26 -1.32 2.61
N SER A 120 -14.09 -1.14 3.92
CA SER A 120 -13.45 0.04 4.51
C SER A 120 -11.92 -0.13 4.48
N VAL A 121 -11.28 0.35 3.41
CA VAL A 121 -9.83 0.19 3.15
C VAL A 121 -9.04 1.21 3.95
N LYS A 122 -9.47 2.48 3.92
CA LYS A 122 -8.94 3.59 4.73
C LYS A 122 -7.40 3.65 4.75
N THR A 123 -6.82 3.69 3.55
CA THR A 123 -5.37 3.68 3.32
C THR A 123 -5.00 4.81 2.37
N ASP A 124 -3.93 5.51 2.71
CA ASP A 124 -3.33 6.59 1.94
C ASP A 124 -1.82 6.35 1.88
N ILE A 125 -1.24 6.30 0.68
CA ILE A 125 0.21 6.28 0.49
C ILE A 125 0.61 7.38 -0.47
N THR A 126 1.72 8.03 -0.15
CA THR A 126 2.49 8.83 -1.12
C THR A 126 3.89 8.26 -1.27
N VAL A 127 4.32 7.98 -2.50
CA VAL A 127 5.72 7.69 -2.85
C VAL A 127 6.29 8.91 -3.57
N ARG A 128 7.40 9.43 -3.04
CA ARG A 128 8.09 10.61 -3.55
C ARG A 128 9.20 10.19 -4.51
N SER A 129 9.67 11.13 -5.35
CA SER A 129 10.70 10.85 -6.37
C SER A 129 12.08 10.55 -5.79
N ASP A 130 12.31 10.86 -4.50
CA ASP A 130 13.55 10.57 -3.78
C ASP A 130 13.54 9.19 -3.10
N GLY A 131 12.56 8.34 -3.42
CA GLY A 131 12.41 7.02 -2.79
C GLY A 131 11.76 7.03 -1.42
N SER A 132 11.48 8.20 -0.83
CA SER A 132 10.75 8.27 0.43
C SER A 132 9.27 7.96 0.20
N ALA A 133 8.62 7.36 1.19
CA ALA A 133 7.19 7.11 1.16
C ALA A 133 6.55 7.31 2.52
N THR A 134 5.31 7.77 2.54
CA THR A 134 4.50 7.87 3.76
C THR A 134 3.26 7.00 3.58
N LEU A 135 3.03 6.05 4.48
CA LEU A 135 1.85 5.18 4.54
C LEU A 135 1.01 5.55 5.76
N THR A 136 -0.21 6.00 5.51
CA THR A 136 -1.20 6.33 6.53
C THR A 136 -2.42 5.41 6.43
N THR A 137 -2.87 4.90 7.57
CA THR A 137 -4.14 4.17 7.68
C THR A 137 -4.97 4.73 8.83
N TRP A 138 -6.29 4.69 8.72
CA TRP A 138 -7.19 5.14 9.80
C TRP A 138 -8.30 4.12 10.06
N GLY A 139 -8.52 3.79 11.34
CA GLY A 139 -9.49 2.77 11.72
C GLY A 139 -9.06 1.35 11.33
N ARG A 140 -7.77 1.16 11.05
CA ARG A 140 -7.14 -0.12 10.67
C ARG A 140 -6.22 -0.68 11.76
N GLY A 141 -6.10 0.00 12.90
CA GLY A 141 -5.17 -0.36 13.97
C GLY A 141 -3.73 -0.47 13.45
N GLN A 142 -2.97 -1.45 13.94
CA GLN A 142 -1.56 -1.68 13.54
C GLN A 142 -1.41 -2.56 12.27
N SER A 143 -2.43 -2.62 11.41
CA SER A 143 -2.39 -3.49 10.22
C SER A 143 -1.31 -3.10 9.22
N ALA A 144 -1.06 -1.80 9.06
CA ALA A 144 -0.02 -1.27 8.17
C ALA A 144 1.37 -1.85 8.48
N LEU A 145 1.77 -1.87 9.75
CA LEU A 145 3.04 -2.47 10.17
C LEU A 145 3.09 -3.97 9.83
N ARG A 146 2.02 -4.73 10.05
CA ARG A 146 1.98 -6.16 9.71
C ARG A 146 2.10 -6.42 8.21
N TRP A 147 1.58 -5.53 7.37
CA TRP A 147 1.74 -5.64 5.92
C TRP A 147 3.19 -5.41 5.53
N LEU A 148 3.84 -4.38 6.08
CA LEU A 148 5.25 -4.10 5.87
C LEU A 148 6.14 -5.25 6.35
N ASP A 149 5.89 -5.80 7.54
CA ASP A 149 6.59 -6.98 8.06
C ASP A 149 6.44 -8.18 7.13
N LYS A 150 5.25 -8.38 6.55
CA LYS A 150 5.01 -9.47 5.59
C LYS A 150 5.79 -9.28 4.29
N LEU A 151 5.96 -8.04 3.83
CA LEU A 151 6.76 -7.74 2.64
C LEU A 151 8.25 -7.94 2.89
N GLN A 152 8.75 -7.57 4.07
CA GLN A 152 10.13 -7.85 4.48
C GLN A 152 10.35 -9.36 4.72
N GLY A 153 9.42 -10.04 5.39
CA GLY A 153 9.53 -11.45 5.78
C GLY A 153 9.43 -12.45 4.62
N LYS A 154 8.77 -12.11 3.51
CA LYS A 154 8.77 -12.94 2.29
C LYS A 154 10.17 -13.12 1.69
N LYS A 155 11.13 -12.25 2.00
CA LYS A 155 12.52 -12.36 1.52
C LYS A 155 13.38 -13.32 2.35
N MET A 156 13.07 -13.55 3.64
CA MET A 156 13.85 -14.46 4.49
C MET A 156 13.70 -15.96 4.16
N ILE A 157 12.73 -16.35 3.33
CA ILE A 157 12.58 -17.76 2.90
C ILE A 157 13.51 -18.09 1.70
N GLY A 158 14.28 -17.12 1.20
CA GLY A 158 15.19 -17.27 0.06
C GLY A 158 16.65 -17.62 0.39
N LEU A 159 16.99 -18.02 1.62
CA LEU A 159 18.33 -18.51 1.98
C LEU A 159 18.22 -19.68 2.97
N ALA A 160 18.15 -20.90 2.42
CA ALA A 160 18.50 -22.15 3.09
C ALA A 160 19.12 -23.11 2.06
#